data_AF-M1P516-F1
#
_entry.id   AF-M1P516-F1
#
_cell.length_a   1.000
_cell.length_b   1.000
_cell.length_c   1.000
_cell.angle_alpha   90.00
_cell.angle_beta   90.00
_cell.angle_gamma   90.00
#
_symmetry.space_group_name_H-M   'P 1'
#
loop_
_entity.id
_entity.type
_entity.pdbx_description
1 polymer ?
#
loop_
_entity_poly.entity_id
_entity_poly.type
_entity_poly.pdbx_seq_one_letter_code
_entity_poly.pdbx_strand_id
1 'polypeptide(L)'
;MLTPVPGCTHLKVLVPDPSPASTPSPQPTRDTRRTAAHLVLIALEVTFGLRPAHQLTPRRFDAAVRIHVTARLRATRGAQEIRGPVRLDSLHTRPDGEVFGTAVTGTRTHAFTARIDDTRMRSFRVL
;
A
#
# COMPACT_ATOMS: atom_id res chain seq x y z
N MET A 1 25.26 4.18 -22.57
CA MET A 1 26.26 4.86 -23.45
C MET A 1 25.66 6.08 -24.18
N LEU A 2 26.45 7.10 -24.56
CA LEU A 2 25.97 8.22 -25.40
C LEU A 2 26.41 8.04 -26.86
N THR A 3 25.48 8.11 -27.81
CA THR A 3 25.74 7.89 -29.24
C THR A 3 25.39 9.15 -30.04
N PRO A 4 26.25 9.63 -30.97
CA PRO A 4 25.98 10.85 -31.72
C PRO A 4 24.77 10.71 -32.66
N VAL A 5 24.01 11.79 -32.84
CA VAL A 5 22.92 11.87 -33.84
C VAL A 5 23.51 12.26 -35.20
N PRO A 6 23.33 11.47 -36.26
CA PRO A 6 23.82 11.81 -37.60
C PRO A 6 23.31 13.18 -38.07
N GLY A 7 24.19 13.98 -38.66
CA GLY A 7 23.86 15.33 -39.14
C GLY A 7 23.79 16.41 -38.05
N CYS A 8 24.03 16.07 -36.78
CA CYS A 8 24.02 17.01 -35.66
C CYS A 8 25.36 17.00 -34.92
N THR A 9 26.06 18.14 -34.88
CA THR A 9 27.39 18.25 -34.25
C THR A 9 27.35 18.12 -32.73
N HIS A 10 26.24 18.51 -32.09
CA HIS A 10 26.16 18.62 -30.62
C HIS A 10 25.11 17.70 -29.97
N LEU A 11 24.28 17.00 -30.76
CA LEU A 11 23.23 16.14 -30.21
C LEU A 11 23.73 14.71 -30.05
N LYS A 12 23.50 14.14 -28.86
CA LYS A 12 23.80 12.76 -28.51
C LYS A 12 22.57 12.11 -27.89
N VAL A 13 22.34 10.84 -28.19
CA VAL A 13 21.26 10.04 -27.61
C VAL A 13 21.83 9.19 -26.49
N LEU A 14 21.16 9.18 -25.34
CA LEU A 14 21.41 8.21 -24.28
C LEU A 14 20.85 6.86 -24.73
N VAL A 15 21.74 5.92 -25.02
CA VAL A 15 21.42 4.50 -25.22
C VAL A 15 21.53 3.83 -23.85
N PRO A 16 20.41 3.40 -23.25
CA PRO A 16 20.44 2.59 -22.05
C PRO A 16 21.20 1.30 -22.34
N ASP A 17 22.03 0.85 -21.41
CA ASP A 17 22.59 -0.50 -21.52
C ASP A 17 21.42 -1.50 -21.56
N PRO A 18 21.51 -2.58 -22.34
CA PRO A 18 20.48 -3.60 -22.37
C PRO A 18 20.30 -4.10 -20.94
N SER A 19 19.15 -3.79 -20.34
CA SER A 19 18.82 -4.30 -19.01
C SER A 19 18.94 -5.82 -19.09
N PRO A 20 19.64 -6.48 -18.13
CA PRO A 20 19.53 -7.92 -18.02
C PRO A 20 18.04 -8.25 -17.98
N ALA A 21 17.64 -9.28 -18.74
CA ALA A 21 16.26 -9.74 -18.76
C ALA A 21 15.81 -9.88 -17.31
N SER A 22 14.87 -9.03 -16.89
CA SER A 22 14.36 -9.07 -15.53
C SER A 22 13.78 -10.46 -15.36
N THR A 23 14.41 -11.31 -14.55
CA THR A 23 13.78 -12.57 -14.16
C THR A 23 12.41 -12.20 -13.62
N PRO A 24 11.32 -12.80 -14.13
CA PRO A 24 9.99 -12.46 -13.67
C PRO A 24 9.97 -12.71 -12.17
N SER A 25 9.90 -11.63 -11.41
CA SER A 25 9.84 -11.73 -9.97
C SER A 25 8.63 -12.59 -9.62
N PRO A 26 8.74 -13.54 -8.66
CA PRO A 26 7.64 -14.41 -8.33
C PRO A 26 6.39 -13.57 -8.05
N GLN A 27 5.36 -13.76 -8.86
CA GLN A 27 4.11 -13.06 -8.65
C GLN A 27 3.51 -13.58 -7.34
N PRO A 28 3.01 -12.70 -6.47
CA PRO A 28 2.37 -13.12 -5.24
C PRO A 28 1.18 -14.03 -5.59
N THR A 29 1.06 -15.13 -4.86
CA THR A 29 -0.04 -16.06 -5.07
C THR A 29 -1.39 -15.36 -4.85
N ARG A 30 -2.45 -15.89 -5.46
CA ARG A 30 -3.82 -15.37 -5.27
C ARG A 30 -4.22 -15.34 -3.79
N ASP A 31 -3.76 -16.31 -3.01
CA ASP A 31 -4.03 -16.41 -1.58
C ASP A 31 -3.28 -15.36 -0.77
N THR A 32 -2.01 -15.09 -1.10
CA THR A 32 -1.23 -14.01 -0.50
C THR A 32 -1.91 -12.66 -0.76
N ARG A 33 -2.33 -12.40 -2.01
CA ARG A 33 -3.03 -11.16 -2.37
C ARG A 33 -4.35 -10.99 -1.63
N ARG A 34 -5.14 -12.07 -1.49
CA ARG A 34 -6.42 -12.05 -0.76
C ARG A 34 -6.21 -11.80 0.73
N THR A 35 -5.18 -12.41 1.32
CA THR A 35 -4.80 -12.20 2.72
C THR A 35 -4.38 -10.76 2.97
N ALA A 36 -3.53 -10.21 2.09
CA ALA A 36 -3.12 -8.81 2.15
C ALA A 36 -4.31 -7.85 2.05
N ALA A 37 -5.20 -8.06 1.08
CA ALA A 37 -6.42 -7.27 0.91
C ALA A 37 -7.27 -7.26 2.18
N HIS A 38 -7.46 -8.43 2.80
CA HIS A 38 -8.26 -8.58 4.00
C HIS A 38 -7.66 -7.84 5.21
N LEU A 39 -6.34 -7.96 5.44
CA LEU A 39 -5.65 -7.27 6.52
C LEU A 39 -5.69 -5.75 6.33
N VAL A 40 -5.48 -5.28 5.10
CA VAL A 40 -5.55 -3.85 4.73
C VAL A 40 -6.95 -3.29 4.95
N LEU A 41 -7.99 -4.01 4.52
CA LEU A 41 -9.38 -3.58 4.73
C LEU A 41 -9.72 -3.43 6.21
N ILE A 42 -9.36 -4.41 7.05
CA ILE A 42 -9.56 -4.31 8.50
C ILE A 42 -8.84 -3.08 9.07
N ALA A 43 -7.57 -2.86 8.71
CA ALA A 43 -6.81 -1.73 9.20
C ALA A 43 -7.41 -0.39 8.77
N LEU A 44 -7.86 -0.26 7.52
CA LEU A 44 -8.53 0.94 7.01
C LEU A 44 -9.87 1.19 7.71
N GLU A 45 -10.72 0.16 7.81
CA GLU A 45 -12.02 0.27 8.47
C GLU A 45 -11.88 0.69 9.93
N VAL A 46 -10.88 0.19 10.64
CA VAL A 46 -10.59 0.65 12.01
C VAL A 46 -10.06 2.08 12.01
N THR A 47 -9.17 2.44 11.07
CA THR A 47 -8.60 3.79 10.96
C THR A 47 -9.68 4.86 10.74
N PHE A 48 -10.71 4.53 9.96
CA PHE A 48 -11.82 5.42 9.65
C PHE A 48 -13.04 5.22 10.57
N GLY A 49 -12.94 4.34 11.58
CA GLY A 49 -13.96 4.18 12.61
C GLY A 49 -15.19 3.37 12.20
N LEU A 50 -15.14 2.64 11.08
CA LEU A 50 -16.19 1.71 10.65
C LEU A 50 -16.14 0.35 11.37
N ARG A 51 -14.98 0.02 11.93
CA ARG A 51 -14.75 -1.23 12.65
C ARG A 51 -14.11 -0.93 14.01
N PRO A 52 -14.49 -1.65 15.07
CA PRO A 52 -13.93 -1.41 16.39
C PRO A 52 -12.47 -1.87 16.50
N ALA A 53 -11.67 -1.15 17.29
CA ALA A 53 -10.22 -1.35 17.37
C ALA A 53 -9.78 -2.73 17.90
N HIS A 54 -10.63 -3.44 18.65
CA HIS A 54 -10.32 -4.80 19.15
C HIS A 54 -10.15 -5.82 18.02
N GLN A 55 -10.60 -5.52 16.80
CA GLN A 55 -10.41 -6.39 15.64
C GLN A 55 -8.97 -6.40 15.14
N LEU A 56 -8.14 -5.45 15.57
CA LEU A 56 -6.70 -5.49 15.36
C LEU A 56 -6.05 -6.47 16.34
N THR A 57 -6.27 -7.76 16.09
CA THR A 57 -5.78 -8.83 16.96
C THR A 57 -4.24 -8.86 16.99
N PRO A 58 -3.59 -9.07 18.16
CA PRO A 58 -2.13 -9.12 18.27
C PRO A 58 -1.46 -10.19 17.40
N ARG A 59 -2.20 -11.25 17.04
CA ARG A 59 -1.72 -12.31 16.14
C ARG A 59 -1.51 -11.83 14.71
N ARG A 60 -2.35 -10.90 14.23
CA ARG A 60 -2.37 -10.43 12.84
C ARG A 60 -1.82 -9.02 12.67
N PHE A 61 -1.78 -8.23 13.74
CA PHE A 61 -1.35 -6.83 13.70
C PHE A 61 -0.33 -6.55 14.80
N ASP A 62 0.83 -6.05 14.39
CA ASP A 62 1.87 -5.65 15.32
C ASP A 62 1.42 -4.51 16.24
N ALA A 63 2.09 -4.40 17.39
CA ALA A 63 1.81 -3.37 18.38
C ALA A 63 1.93 -1.96 17.77
N ALA A 64 2.95 -1.72 16.95
CA ALA A 64 3.15 -0.44 16.25
C ALA A 64 1.96 -0.09 15.34
N VAL A 65 1.44 -1.08 14.58
CA VAL A 65 0.25 -0.89 13.71
C VAL A 65 -0.96 -0.53 14.55
N ARG A 66 -1.21 -1.28 15.63
CA ARG A 66 -2.34 -1.02 16.54
C ARG A 66 -2.27 0.38 17.14
N ILE A 67 -1.10 0.79 17.61
CA ILE A 67 -0.87 2.13 18.18
C ILE A 67 -1.13 3.21 17.12
N HIS A 68 -0.56 3.06 15.92
CA HIS A 68 -0.73 4.03 14.84
C HIS A 68 -2.19 4.17 14.40
N VAL A 69 -2.86 3.03 14.15
CA VAL A 69 -4.26 3.01 13.70
C VAL A 69 -5.18 3.60 14.77
N THR A 70 -4.98 3.25 16.06
CA THR A 70 -5.81 3.80 17.15
C THR A 70 -5.57 5.30 17.36
N ALA A 71 -4.33 5.78 17.20
CA ALA A 71 -4.04 7.21 17.23
C ALA A 71 -4.73 7.95 16.08
N ARG A 72 -4.65 7.42 14.85
CA ARG A 72 -5.33 8.00 13.67
C ARG A 72 -6.84 7.98 13.82
N LEU A 73 -7.43 6.89 14.31
CA LEU A 73 -8.86 6.79 14.62
C LEU A 73 -9.31 7.91 15.58
N ARG A 74 -8.52 8.22 16.62
CA ARG A 74 -8.86 9.32 17.55
C ARG A 74 -8.80 10.67 16.84
N ALA A 75 -7.81 10.89 15.97
CA ALA A 75 -7.67 12.12 15.21
C ALA A 75 -8.80 12.34 14.18
N THR A 76 -9.39 11.26 13.65
CA THR A 76 -10.48 11.34 12.67
C THR A 76 -11.88 11.37 13.29
N ARG A 77 -12.02 11.12 14.59
CA ARG A 77 -13.30 11.24 15.32
C ARG A 77 -13.78 12.69 15.31
N GLY A 78 -14.74 12.99 14.44
CA GLY A 78 -15.33 14.31 14.28
C GLY A 78 -15.19 14.90 12.88
N ALA A 79 -14.32 14.34 12.04
CA ALA A 79 -14.22 14.73 10.64
C ALA A 79 -15.45 14.22 9.86
N GLN A 80 -16.41 15.10 9.61
CA GLN A 80 -17.66 14.80 8.94
C GLN A 80 -17.46 14.24 7.52
N GLU A 81 -16.34 14.62 6.90
CA GLU A 81 -15.92 14.23 5.53
C GLU A 81 -15.45 12.77 5.41
N ILE A 82 -15.26 12.06 6.52
CA ILE A 82 -14.75 10.67 6.58
C ILE A 82 -15.90 9.66 6.75
N ARG A 83 -17.16 10.11 6.74
CA ARG A 83 -18.33 9.24 6.91
C ARG A 83 -18.68 8.52 5.61
N GLY A 84 -18.48 7.20 5.57
CA GLY A 84 -18.90 6.35 4.48
C GLY A 84 -18.18 4.99 4.50
N PRO A 85 -18.65 4.00 3.73
CA PRO A 85 -17.98 2.71 3.63
C PRO A 85 -16.55 2.89 3.06
N VAL A 86 -15.62 2.09 3.56
CA VAL A 86 -14.26 2.01 3.02
C VAL A 86 -14.26 1.02 1.86
N ARG A 87 -13.84 1.48 0.68
CA ARG A 87 -13.62 0.63 -0.49
C ARG A 87 -12.16 0.66 -0.89
N LEU A 88 -11.58 -0.51 -1.10
CA LEU A 88 -10.25 -0.61 -1.70
C LEU A 88 -10.36 -0.35 -3.21
N ASP A 89 -9.67 0.66 -3.71
CA ASP A 89 -9.71 1.03 -5.13
C ASP A 89 -8.53 0.42 -5.89
N SER A 90 -7.34 0.46 -5.29
CA SER A 90 -6.16 -0.24 -5.80
C SER A 90 -5.41 -0.99 -4.69
N LEU A 91 -4.82 -2.12 -5.05
CA LEU A 91 -3.97 -2.92 -4.18
C LEU A 91 -2.85 -3.55 -4.99
N HIS A 92 -1.64 -3.16 -4.64
CA HIS A 92 -0.41 -3.67 -5.20
C HIS A 92 0.40 -4.33 -4.08
N THR A 93 1.02 -5.45 -4.43
CA THR A 93 1.80 -6.28 -3.51
C THR A 93 3.13 -6.56 -4.17
N ARG A 94 4.22 -6.37 -3.43
CA ARG A 94 5.59 -6.65 -3.86
C ARG A 94 6.08 -7.94 -3.17
N PRO A 95 6.99 -8.70 -3.79
CA PRO A 95 7.50 -9.96 -3.24
C PRO A 95 8.15 -9.85 -1.86
N ASP A 96 8.65 -8.67 -1.48
CA ASP A 96 9.28 -8.41 -0.18
C ASP A 96 8.26 -8.16 0.96
N GLY A 97 6.96 -8.33 0.68
CA GLY A 97 5.88 -8.11 1.62
C GLY A 97 5.37 -6.67 1.69
N GLU A 98 5.90 -5.76 0.86
CA GLU A 98 5.36 -4.41 0.74
C GLU A 98 3.99 -4.42 0.05
N VAL A 99 3.04 -3.66 0.60
CA VAL A 99 1.67 -3.55 0.09
C VAL A 99 1.30 -2.07 0.06
N PHE A 100 0.78 -1.60 -1.06
CA PHE A 100 0.39 -0.19 -1.22
C PHE A 100 -0.79 -0.06 -2.17
N GLY A 101 -1.45 1.08 -2.10
CA GLY A 101 -2.59 1.35 -2.96
C GLY A 101 -3.41 2.52 -2.47
N THR A 102 -4.67 2.53 -2.90
CA THR A 102 -5.62 3.57 -2.58
C THR A 102 -6.93 2.99 -2.09
N ALA A 103 -7.55 3.67 -1.16
CA ALA A 103 -8.87 3.38 -0.65
C ALA A 103 -9.74 4.63 -0.68
N VAL A 104 -11.01 4.45 -0.94
CA VAL A 104 -12.00 5.52 -0.97
C VAL A 104 -12.87 5.41 0.28
N THR A 105 -13.07 6.53 0.96
CA THR A 105 -13.97 6.66 2.10
C THR A 105 -14.83 7.91 1.89
N GLY A 106 -16.15 7.75 1.82
CA GLY A 106 -17.04 8.85 1.45
C GLY A 106 -16.69 9.37 0.05
N THR A 107 -16.33 10.66 -0.05
CA THR A 107 -15.90 11.30 -1.31
C THR A 107 -14.39 11.46 -1.45
N ARG A 108 -13.60 10.94 -0.49
CA ARG A 108 -12.15 11.13 -0.45
C ARG A 108 -11.40 9.86 -0.79
N THR A 109 -10.32 10.04 -1.55
CA THR A 109 -9.34 8.99 -1.83
C THR A 109 -8.15 9.15 -0.88
N HIS A 110 -7.75 8.04 -0.28
CA HIS A 110 -6.65 7.94 0.65
C HIS A 110 -5.63 6.93 0.14
N ALA A 111 -4.37 7.36 0.02
CA ALA A 111 -3.29 6.44 -0.24
C ALA A 111 -2.87 5.73 1.06
N PHE A 112 -2.42 4.49 0.95
CA PHE A 112 -1.87 3.75 2.07
C PHE A 112 -0.63 2.95 1.68
N THR A 113 0.16 2.63 2.69
CA THR A 113 1.28 1.70 2.60
C THR A 113 1.30 0.79 3.82
N ALA A 114 1.77 -0.44 3.62
CA ALA A 114 1.87 -1.46 4.64
C ALA A 114 3.01 -2.43 4.34
N ARG A 115 3.48 -3.13 5.38
CA ARG A 115 4.36 -4.29 5.23
C ARG A 115 3.70 -5.49 5.90
N ILE A 116 3.58 -6.58 5.15
CA ILE A 116 2.95 -7.82 5.57
C ILE A 116 3.97 -8.94 5.44
N ASP A 117 4.11 -9.69 6.53
CA ASP A 117 4.97 -10.85 6.66
C ASP A 117 4.08 -12.06 6.94
N ASP A 118 4.04 -13.01 6.00
CA ASP A 118 3.06 -14.10 5.91
C ASP A 118 1.60 -13.64 6.05
N THR A 119 1.08 -13.67 7.28
CA THR A 119 -0.31 -13.34 7.64
C THR A 119 -0.39 -12.22 8.68
N ARG A 120 0.72 -11.52 8.91
CA ARG A 120 0.88 -10.53 9.97
C ARG A 120 1.33 -9.19 9.40
N MET A 121 0.55 -8.15 9.67
CA MET A 121 0.86 -6.78 9.30
C MET A 121 1.85 -6.18 10.31
N ARG A 122 3.04 -5.84 9.81
CA ARG A 122 4.19 -5.30 10.56
C ARG A 122 4.16 -3.78 10.65
N SER A 123 3.78 -3.12 9.57
CA SER A 123 3.61 -1.68 9.50
C SER A 123 2.40 -1.32 8.64
N PHE A 124 1.79 -0.17 8.94
CA PHE A 124 0.65 0.35 8.19
C PHE A 124 0.54 1.85 8.41
N ARG A 125 0.31 2.61 7.33
CA ARG A 125 0.09 4.04 7.37
C ARG A 125 -0.87 4.48 6.28
N VAL A 126 -1.79 5.38 6.65
CA VAL A 126 -2.59 6.15 5.70
C VAL A 126 -1.92 7.50 5.51
N LEU A 127 -1.72 7.90 4.26
CA LEU A 127 -1.07 9.15 3.86
C LEU A 127 -2.07 10.31 3.95
#